data_AF-A0A0W8I3D8-F1
#
_entry.id   AF-A0A0W8I3D8-F1
#
_cell.length_a   1.000
_cell.length_b   1.000
_cell.length_c   1.000
_cell.angle_alpha   90.00
_cell.angle_beta   90.00
_cell.angle_gamma   90.00
#
_symmetry.space_group_name_H-M   'P 1'
#
loop_
_entity.id
_entity.type
_entity.pdbx_description
1 polymer ?
#
loop_
_entity_poly.entity_id
_entity_poly.type
_entity_poly.pdbx_seq_one_letter_code
_entity_poly.pdbx_strand_id
1 'polypeptide(L)'
;MREGRGITVGDDCPFCRLQVGVFDYRNRAHDVVGVTQRAYARIAPKWWPANAGGALVIPRHHVENLYDISQVDGHAVWDLTQRVAAAMRSSYGCQGVSIRQHNEPAGGQDVWHLHVHVLPRYQNDELYQRHLEARWVPADERRPFADLLRASVQLPTSFS
;
A
#
# COMPACT_ATOMS: atom_id res chain seq x y z
N MET A 1 -9.15 -26.49 -8.44
CA MET A 1 -8.09 -26.78 -9.43
C MET A 1 -8.17 -25.73 -10.52
N ARG A 2 -7.17 -24.86 -10.65
CA ARG A 2 -7.01 -24.01 -11.84
C ARG A 2 -5.82 -24.54 -12.62
N GLU A 3 -6.11 -25.08 -13.80
CA GLU A 3 -5.13 -25.64 -14.74
C GLU A 3 -4.39 -24.53 -15.51
N GLY A 4 -3.09 -24.74 -15.71
CA GLY A 4 -2.41 -24.49 -16.98
C GLY A 4 -2.32 -23.07 -17.53
N ARG A 5 -1.34 -22.31 -17.03
CA ARG A 5 -0.45 -21.44 -17.83
C ARG A 5 0.80 -21.17 -16.99
N GLY A 6 1.99 -21.40 -17.55
CA GLY A 6 3.29 -21.23 -16.88
C GLY A 6 3.64 -19.78 -16.59
N ILE A 7 2.83 -19.13 -15.76
CA ILE A 7 3.09 -17.81 -15.17
C ILE A 7 3.81 -18.10 -13.85
N THR A 8 5.04 -17.61 -13.69
CA THR A 8 5.68 -17.72 -12.38
C THR A 8 4.89 -16.84 -11.41
N VAL A 9 4.69 -17.34 -10.19
CA VAL A 9 4.00 -16.59 -9.13
C VAL A 9 4.66 -15.22 -9.00
N GLY A 10 3.99 -14.15 -9.47
CA GLY A 10 4.49 -12.78 -9.41
C GLY A 10 4.63 -12.03 -10.75
N ASP A 11 4.63 -12.69 -11.92
CA ASP A 11 4.87 -11.99 -13.20
C ASP A 11 3.77 -10.96 -13.55
N ASP A 12 2.51 -11.27 -13.22
CA ASP A 12 1.37 -10.36 -13.40
C ASP A 12 1.04 -9.53 -12.14
N CYS A 13 1.79 -9.71 -11.05
CA CYS A 13 1.52 -9.00 -9.81
C CYS A 13 1.98 -7.53 -9.91
N PRO A 14 1.09 -6.54 -9.73
CA PRO A 14 1.46 -5.11 -9.81
C PRO A 14 2.51 -4.71 -8.77
N PHE A 15 2.53 -5.40 -7.62
CA PHE A 15 3.46 -5.15 -6.53
C PHE A 15 4.85 -5.73 -6.82
N CYS A 16 4.93 -6.97 -7.33
CA CYS A 16 6.19 -7.56 -7.78
C CYS A 16 6.80 -6.77 -8.94
N ARG A 17 5.99 -6.40 -9.94
CA ARG A 17 6.41 -5.58 -11.09
C ARG A 17 7.03 -4.26 -10.67
N LEU A 18 6.43 -3.57 -9.69
CA LEU A 18 6.97 -2.33 -9.15
C LEU A 18 8.37 -2.51 -8.52
N GLN A 19 8.63 -3.64 -7.85
CA GLN A 19 9.94 -3.92 -7.22
C GLN A 19 11.06 -4.06 -8.25
N VAL A 20 10.74 -4.59 -9.43
CA VAL A 20 11.70 -4.84 -10.54
C VAL A 20 11.72 -3.71 -11.58
N GLY A 21 11.11 -2.56 -11.28
CA GLY A 21 11.17 -1.38 -12.14
C GLY A 21 10.18 -1.36 -13.31
N VAL A 22 9.16 -2.23 -13.28
CA VAL A 22 8.10 -2.24 -14.29
C VAL A 22 6.92 -1.39 -13.80
N PHE A 23 6.63 -0.31 -14.52
CA PHE A 23 5.69 0.74 -14.11
C PHE A 23 4.51 0.90 -15.08
N ASP A 24 3.39 1.39 -14.56
CA ASP A 24 2.18 1.75 -15.31
C ASP A 24 1.50 2.98 -14.67
N TYR A 25 0.25 3.29 -15.05
CA TYR A 25 -0.48 4.43 -14.48
C TYR A 25 -0.85 4.26 -13.00
N ARG A 26 -1.00 3.01 -12.52
CA ARG A 26 -1.31 2.67 -11.13
C ARG A 26 -0.05 2.55 -10.28
N ASN A 27 1.09 2.21 -10.88
CA ASN A 27 2.34 1.95 -10.18
C ASN A 27 3.52 2.73 -10.78
N ARG A 28 3.97 3.78 -10.10
CA ARG A 28 5.14 4.59 -10.47
C ARG A 28 6.23 4.48 -9.42
N ALA A 29 7.49 4.61 -9.82
CA ALA A 29 8.63 4.66 -8.91
C ALA A 29 8.44 5.72 -7.81
N HIS A 30 7.90 6.90 -8.19
CA HIS A 30 7.65 7.97 -7.24
C HIS A 30 6.50 7.70 -6.27
N ASP A 31 5.78 6.58 -6.36
CA ASP A 31 4.79 6.21 -5.34
C ASP A 31 5.46 5.59 -4.10
N VAL A 32 6.70 5.09 -4.21
CA VAL A 32 7.40 4.37 -3.12
C VAL A 32 7.90 5.35 -2.06
N VAL A 33 7.45 5.17 -0.81
CA VAL A 33 7.76 6.08 0.31
C VAL A 33 8.77 5.51 1.30
N GLY A 34 9.02 4.20 1.26
CA GLY A 34 10.02 3.55 2.09
C GLY A 34 10.16 2.07 1.79
N VAL A 35 11.39 1.56 1.87
CA VAL A 35 11.75 0.17 1.61
C VAL A 35 12.59 -0.32 2.78
N THR A 36 12.30 -1.53 3.24
CA THR A 36 13.12 -2.28 4.20
C THR A 36 13.61 -3.57 3.54
N GLN A 37 14.32 -4.40 4.30
CA GLN A 37 14.77 -5.69 3.80
C GLN A 37 13.60 -6.60 3.37
N ARG A 38 12.43 -6.50 4.03
CA ARG A 38 11.32 -7.46 3.87
C ARG A 38 9.96 -6.85 3.54
N ALA A 39 9.81 -5.54 3.65
CA ALA A 39 8.56 -4.84 3.32
C ALA A 39 8.86 -3.52 2.62
N TYR A 40 7.86 -2.98 1.94
CA TYR A 40 7.93 -1.63 1.39
C TYR A 40 6.57 -0.95 1.49
N ALA A 41 6.58 0.38 1.42
CA ALA A 41 5.41 1.21 1.47
C ALA A 41 5.30 2.07 0.21
N ARG A 42 4.08 2.25 -0.30
CA ARG A 42 3.77 3.14 -1.44
C ARG A 42 2.45 3.88 -1.24
N ILE A 43 2.25 5.00 -1.92
CA ILE A 43 0.94 5.66 -2.01
C ILE A 43 -0.05 4.77 -2.78
N ALA A 44 -1.26 4.60 -2.27
CA ALA A 44 -2.31 3.86 -2.95
C ALA A 44 -2.78 4.60 -4.21
N PRO A 45 -2.96 3.92 -5.35
CA PRO A 45 -3.45 4.54 -6.58
C PRO A 45 -4.96 4.78 -6.62
N LYS A 46 -5.66 4.40 -5.54
CA LYS A 46 -7.10 4.56 -5.36
C LYS A 46 -7.36 5.04 -3.93
N TRP A 47 -8.17 6.10 -3.78
CA TRP A 47 -8.54 6.63 -2.48
C TRP A 47 -9.93 7.28 -2.50
N TRP A 48 -10.43 7.61 -1.31
CA TRP A 48 -11.63 8.41 -1.12
C TRP A 48 -11.29 9.90 -1.12
N PRO A 49 -12.16 10.79 -1.64
CA PRO A 49 -11.89 12.22 -1.70
C PRO A 49 -11.48 12.84 -0.35
N ALA A 50 -12.12 12.42 0.74
CA ALA A 50 -11.83 12.90 2.11
C ALA A 50 -10.63 12.20 2.78
N ASN A 51 -9.99 11.23 2.12
CA ASN A 51 -8.92 10.39 2.66
C ASN A 51 -7.78 10.22 1.64
N ALA A 52 -7.44 11.31 0.95
CA ALA A 52 -6.37 11.33 -0.04
C ALA A 52 -5.00 10.98 0.56
N GLY A 53 -4.12 10.39 -0.25
CA GLY A 53 -2.77 10.01 0.19
C GLY A 53 -2.67 8.73 1.02
N GLY A 54 -3.73 7.92 1.10
CA GLY A 54 -3.65 6.59 1.71
C GLY A 54 -2.47 5.78 1.16
N ALA A 55 -1.81 4.99 2.01
CA ALA A 55 -0.65 4.19 1.66
C ALA A 55 -0.95 2.69 1.73
N LEU A 56 -0.14 1.89 1.05
CA LEU A 56 -0.10 0.43 1.12
C LEU A 56 1.25 0.01 1.68
N VAL A 57 1.25 -0.91 2.65
CA VAL A 57 2.45 -1.60 3.16
C VAL A 57 2.40 -3.06 2.74
N ILE A 58 3.46 -3.52 2.08
CA ILE A 58 3.45 -4.75 1.27
C ILE A 58 4.73 -5.54 1.59
N PRO A 59 4.67 -6.87 1.84
CA PRO A 59 5.87 -7.69 1.95
C PRO A 59 6.57 -7.75 0.59
N ARG A 60 7.91 -7.72 0.60
CA ARG A 60 8.71 -7.83 -0.64
C ARG A 60 8.55 -9.22 -1.27
N HIS A 61 8.48 -10.25 -0.45
CA HIS A 61 8.11 -11.59 -0.89
C HIS A 61 6.65 -11.60 -1.32
N HIS A 62 6.37 -12.18 -2.48
CA HIS A 62 5.02 -12.46 -2.92
C HIS A 62 4.36 -13.50 -2.02
N VAL A 63 3.28 -13.10 -1.37
CA VAL A 63 2.37 -13.98 -0.64
C VAL A 63 0.97 -13.43 -0.80
N GLU A 64 0.00 -14.28 -1.12
CA GLU A 64 -1.33 -13.81 -1.53
C GLU A 64 -2.08 -13.11 -0.41
N ASN A 65 -2.07 -13.68 0.79
CA ASN A 65 -2.92 -13.25 1.89
C ASN A 65 -2.26 -13.54 3.26
N LEU A 66 -3.01 -13.29 4.34
CA LEU A 66 -2.56 -13.41 5.73
C LEU A 66 -2.36 -14.86 6.17
N TYR A 67 -3.01 -15.82 5.51
CA TYR A 67 -2.99 -17.23 5.94
C TYR A 67 -1.62 -17.88 5.68
N ASP A 68 -0.91 -17.40 4.66
CA ASP A 68 0.35 -17.99 4.18
C ASP A 68 1.59 -17.13 4.49
N ILE A 69 1.43 -15.96 5.12
CA ILE A 69 2.57 -15.07 5.41
C ILE A 69 3.49 -15.69 6.49
N SER A 70 4.80 -15.62 6.26
CA SER A 70 5.78 -16.01 7.27
C SER A 70 5.75 -15.05 8.47
N GLN A 71 6.05 -15.52 9.68
CA GLN A 71 6.10 -14.64 10.86
C GLN A 71 7.09 -13.48 10.68
N VAL A 72 8.23 -13.74 10.04
CA VAL A 72 9.28 -12.73 9.84
C VAL A 72 8.83 -11.63 8.88
N ASP A 73 8.14 -11.98 7.79
CA ASP A 73 7.59 -11.00 6.87
C ASP A 73 6.38 -10.26 7.49
N GLY A 74 5.57 -10.97 8.28
CA GLY A 74 4.45 -10.39 9.04
C GLY A 74 4.90 -9.33 10.04
N HIS A 75 5.96 -9.60 10.81
CA HIS A 75 6.57 -8.60 11.71
C HIS A 75 7.09 -7.40 10.92
N ALA A 76 7.83 -7.62 9.82
CA ALA A 76 8.36 -6.54 9.01
C ALA A 76 7.27 -5.65 8.39
N VAL A 77 6.16 -6.24 7.94
CA VAL A 77 4.99 -5.49 7.45
C VAL A 77 4.36 -4.64 8.57
N TRP A 78 4.22 -5.19 9.77
CA TRP A 78 3.61 -4.46 10.88
C TRP A 78 4.50 -3.35 11.45
N ASP A 79 5.81 -3.59 11.55
CA ASP A 79 6.79 -2.56 11.92
C ASP A 79 6.75 -1.38 10.94
N LEU A 80 6.73 -1.67 9.64
CA LEU A 80 6.65 -0.63 8.62
C LEU A 80 5.27 0.06 8.62
N THR A 81 4.19 -0.67 8.87
CA THR A 81 2.84 -0.11 9.03
C THR A 81 2.79 0.92 10.16
N GLN A 82 3.36 0.59 11.33
CA GLN A 82 3.41 1.51 12.47
C GLN A 82 4.17 2.79 12.11
N ARG A 83 5.34 2.66 11.44
CA ARG A 83 6.15 3.81 11.00
C ARG A 83 5.39 4.69 10.01
N VAL A 84 4.75 4.10 9.00
CA VAL A 84 3.95 4.83 8.00
C VAL A 84 2.75 5.52 8.65
N ALA A 85 2.06 4.86 9.58
CA ALA A 85 0.94 5.43 10.32
C ALA A 85 1.34 6.67 11.15
N ALA A 86 2.45 6.56 11.88
CA ALA A 86 2.99 7.68 12.66
C ALA A 86 3.42 8.84 11.75
N ALA A 87 4.12 8.53 10.66
CA ALA A 87 4.54 9.51 9.68
C ALA A 87 3.34 10.22 9.05
N MET A 88 2.35 9.47 8.56
CA MET A 88 1.11 9.99 7.96
C MET A 88 0.39 10.95 8.91
N ARG A 89 0.20 10.57 10.17
CA ARG A 89 -0.44 11.42 11.18
C ARG A 89 0.32 12.73 11.37
N SER A 90 1.66 12.67 11.44
CA SER A 90 2.49 13.86 11.65
C SER A 90 2.56 14.78 10.43
N SER A 91 2.58 14.23 9.21
CA SER A 91 2.83 14.99 7.99
C SER A 91 1.58 15.44 7.26
N TYR A 92 0.44 14.75 7.42
CA TYR A 92 -0.79 15.08 6.69
C TYR A 92 -1.77 15.95 7.51
N GLY A 93 -1.44 16.22 8.78
CA GLY A 93 -2.32 16.94 9.70
C GLY A 93 -3.63 16.20 9.99
N CYS A 94 -3.71 14.89 9.72
CA CYS A 94 -4.88 14.09 10.00
C CYS A 94 -4.99 13.78 11.51
N GLN A 95 -6.22 13.71 12.02
CA GLN A 95 -6.47 13.49 13.45
C GLN A 95 -6.32 12.01 13.85
N GLY A 96 -6.32 11.08 12.90
CA GLY A 96 -6.11 9.67 13.13
C GLY A 96 -5.76 8.89 11.86
N VAL A 97 -5.66 7.58 12.00
CA VAL A 97 -5.44 6.65 10.88
C VAL A 97 -6.36 5.44 11.00
N SER A 98 -6.74 4.84 9.87
CA SER A 98 -7.39 3.53 9.84
C SER A 98 -6.49 2.54 9.11
N ILE A 99 -6.36 1.35 9.69
CA ILE A 99 -5.59 0.26 9.13
C ILE A 99 -6.54 -0.83 8.65
N ARG A 100 -6.35 -1.33 7.43
CA ARG A 100 -7.15 -2.44 6.88
C ARG A 100 -6.28 -3.42 6.13
N GLN A 101 -6.57 -4.70 6.28
CA GLN A 101 -6.00 -5.78 5.49
C GLN A 101 -7.13 -6.73 5.13
N HIS A 102 -7.15 -7.20 3.89
CA HIS A 102 -8.27 -7.96 3.32
C HIS A 102 -7.73 -9.32 2.87
N ASN A 103 -8.51 -10.37 3.10
CA ASN A 103 -8.22 -11.73 2.67
C ASN A 103 -9.44 -12.28 1.96
N GLU A 104 -9.23 -12.88 0.79
CA GLU A 104 -10.28 -13.47 -0.04
C GLU A 104 -11.29 -12.46 -0.61
N PRO A 105 -12.08 -12.86 -1.63
CA PRO A 105 -13.07 -11.97 -2.23
C PRO A 105 -14.13 -11.52 -1.22
N ALA A 106 -14.51 -12.40 -0.29
CA ALA A 106 -15.46 -12.08 0.77
C ALA A 106 -14.92 -11.04 1.77
N GLY A 107 -13.60 -10.95 1.94
CA GLY A 107 -12.95 -9.92 2.74
C GLY A 107 -12.72 -8.62 1.98
N GLY A 108 -12.92 -8.60 0.65
CA GLY A 108 -12.73 -7.43 -0.21
C GLY A 108 -11.36 -7.33 -0.88
N GLN A 109 -10.57 -8.41 -0.90
CA GLN A 109 -9.27 -8.44 -1.55
C GLN A 109 -9.40 -8.42 -3.08
N ASP A 110 -8.65 -7.53 -3.75
CA ASP A 110 -8.65 -7.38 -5.21
C ASP A 110 -7.28 -7.54 -5.87
N VAL A 111 -6.19 -7.44 -5.09
CA VAL A 111 -4.82 -7.79 -5.50
C VAL A 111 -4.32 -8.96 -4.66
N TRP A 112 -3.95 -10.05 -5.34
CA TRP A 112 -3.45 -11.31 -4.77
C TRP A 112 -1.98 -11.22 -4.37
N HIS A 113 -1.66 -10.21 -3.56
CA HIS A 113 -0.41 -10.05 -2.86
C HIS A 113 -0.75 -9.24 -1.62
N LEU A 114 -0.50 -9.79 -0.43
CA LEU A 114 -0.86 -9.19 0.85
C LEU A 114 -0.44 -7.72 0.89
N HIS A 115 -1.37 -6.87 1.31
CA HIS A 115 -1.12 -5.46 1.47
C HIS A 115 -1.98 -4.91 2.60
N VAL A 116 -1.38 -4.03 3.39
CA VAL A 116 -2.03 -3.34 4.49
C VAL A 116 -2.29 -1.90 4.07
N HIS A 117 -3.54 -1.49 4.05
CA HIS A 117 -3.93 -0.10 3.85
C HIS A 117 -3.68 0.71 5.12
N VAL A 118 -3.06 1.87 4.96
CA VAL A 118 -2.92 2.92 5.98
C VAL A 118 -3.65 4.14 5.45
N LEU A 119 -4.77 4.52 6.06
CA LEU A 119 -5.64 5.59 5.57
C LEU A 119 -5.62 6.77 6.55
N PRO A 120 -5.37 8.01 6.10
CA PRO A 120 -5.49 9.17 6.96
C PRO A 120 -6.96 9.41 7.29
N ARG A 121 -7.27 9.78 8.54
CA ARG A 121 -8.64 10.01 9.01
C ARG A 121 -8.80 11.43 9.51
N TYR A 122 -9.92 12.04 9.09
CA TYR A 122 -10.29 13.40 9.49
C TYR A 122 -11.63 13.39 10.21
N GLN A 123 -11.86 14.37 11.08
CA GLN A 123 -13.18 14.54 11.69
C GLN A 123 -14.24 14.70 10.61
N ASN A 124 -15.35 13.97 10.71
CA ASN A 124 -16.46 13.99 9.76
C ASN A 124 -16.06 13.63 8.32
N ASP A 125 -15.04 12.78 8.13
CA ASP A 125 -14.63 12.33 6.79
C ASP A 125 -15.58 11.32 6.14
N GLU A 126 -16.51 10.75 6.93
CA GLU A 126 -17.57 9.85 6.48
C GLU A 126 -17.06 8.66 5.64
N LEU A 127 -15.82 8.20 5.88
CA LEU A 127 -15.15 7.18 5.05
C LEU A 127 -16.03 5.93 4.79
N TYR A 128 -16.76 5.46 5.80
CA TYR A 128 -17.58 4.25 5.68
C TYR A 128 -18.90 4.51 4.96
N GLN A 129 -19.47 5.70 5.11
CA GLN A 129 -20.69 6.11 4.41
C GLN A 129 -20.42 6.42 2.93
N ARG A 130 -19.24 6.98 2.63
CA ARG A 130 -18.80 7.39 1.29
C ARG A 130 -17.97 6.32 0.56
N HIS A 131 -18.06 5.06 0.97
CA HIS A 131 -17.17 4.02 0.46
C HIS A 131 -17.23 3.81 -1.06
N LEU A 132 -18.36 4.17 -1.71
CA LEU A 132 -18.55 4.12 -3.17
C LEU A 132 -17.86 5.27 -3.94
N GLU A 133 -17.40 6.32 -3.25
CA GLU A 133 -16.77 7.49 -3.87
C GLU A 133 -15.27 7.28 -4.20
N ALA A 134 -14.73 6.09 -3.94
CA ALA A 134 -13.33 5.79 -4.23
C ALA A 134 -13.04 5.89 -5.74
N ARG A 135 -12.01 6.65 -6.10
CA ARG A 135 -11.57 6.83 -7.49
C ARG A 135 -10.12 6.44 -7.70
N TRP A 136 -9.79 6.06 -8.93
CA TRP A 136 -8.39 5.99 -9.38
C TRP A 136 -7.81 7.40 -9.50
N VAL A 137 -6.53 7.53 -9.16
CA VAL A 137 -5.89 8.84 -9.01
C VAL A 137 -4.67 8.91 -9.92
N PRO A 138 -4.54 9.97 -10.76
CA PRO A 138 -3.35 10.28 -11.54
C PRO A 138 -2.06 10.37 -10.70
N ALA A 139 -0.93 10.07 -11.33
CA ALA A 139 0.36 9.96 -10.64
C ALA A 139 0.86 11.29 -10.05
N ASP A 140 0.58 12.39 -10.73
CA ASP A 140 0.86 13.76 -10.30
C ASP A 140 0.09 14.16 -9.04
N GLU A 141 -1.18 13.75 -8.91
CA GLU A 141 -1.97 13.96 -7.68
C GLU A 141 -1.42 13.15 -6.49
N ARG A 142 -0.79 11.99 -6.74
CA ARG A 142 -0.18 11.14 -5.69
C ARG A 142 1.15 11.68 -5.19
N ARG A 143 1.90 12.38 -6.05
CA ARG A 143 3.28 12.80 -5.79
C ARG A 143 3.46 13.64 -4.52
N PRO A 144 2.64 14.66 -4.23
CA PRO A 144 2.80 15.46 -3.01
C PRO A 144 2.70 14.62 -1.73
N PHE A 145 1.79 13.65 -1.70
CA PHE A 145 1.60 12.75 -0.56
C PHE A 145 2.78 11.80 -0.37
N ALA A 146 3.37 11.33 -1.48
CA ALA A 146 4.58 10.52 -1.43
C ALA A 146 5.76 11.32 -0.87
N ASP A 147 5.92 12.57 -1.29
CA ASP A 147 7.03 13.43 -0.85
C ASP A 147 6.90 13.78 0.64
N LEU A 148 5.69 14.08 1.14
CA LEU A 148 5.41 14.26 2.57
C LEU A 148 5.78 13.01 3.39
N LEU A 149 5.37 11.81 2.94
CA LEU A 149 5.70 10.58 3.65
C LEU A 149 7.18 10.24 3.59
N ARG A 150 7.88 10.47 2.47
CA ARG A 150 9.33 10.24 2.39
C ARG A 150 10.09 11.08 3.40
N ALA A 151 9.73 12.37 3.49
CA ALA A 151 10.37 13.30 4.42
C ALA A 151 10.18 12.88 5.89
N SER A 152 9.03 12.28 6.22
CA SER A 152 8.71 11.85 7.58
C SER A 152 9.19 10.41 7.90
N VAL A 153 9.02 9.47 6.97
CA VAL A 153 9.42 8.07 7.14
C VAL A 153 10.93 7.91 7.12
N GLN A 154 11.68 8.62 6.27
CA GLN A 154 13.15 8.57 6.21
C GLN A 154 13.72 7.15 6.02
N LEU A 155 13.24 6.46 4.98
CA LEU A 155 13.74 5.16 4.54
C LEU A 155 14.26 5.24 3.10
N PRO A 156 15.10 4.28 2.67
CA PRO A 156 15.41 4.10 1.26
C PRO A 156 14.13 3.95 0.42
N THR A 157 14.15 4.40 -0.83
CA THR A 157 13.02 4.30 -1.76
C THR A 157 13.33 3.40 -2.97
N SER A 158 14.50 2.76 -2.97
CA SER A 158 14.94 1.78 -3.96
C SER A 158 14.90 0.36 -3.40
N PHE A 159 14.77 -0.62 -4.29
CA PHE A 159 14.72 -2.05 -3.95
C PHE A 159 16.08 -2.76 -4.00
N SER A 160 17.16 -1.99 -4.18
CA SER A 160 18.57 -2.42 -4.18
C SER A 160 18.93 -3.26 -2.96
#